data_AF-A0A962Z669-F1
#
_entry.id   AF-A0A962Z669-F1
#
_cell.length_a   1.000
_cell.length_b   1.000
_cell.length_c   1.000
_cell.angle_alpha   90.00
_cell.angle_beta   90.00
_cell.angle_gamma   90.00
#
_symmetry.space_group_name_H-M   'P 1'
#
loop_
_entity.id
_entity.type
_entity.pdbx_description
1 polymer ?
#
loop_
_entity_poly.entity_id
_entity_poly.type
_entity_poly.pdbx_seq_one_letter_code
_entity_poly.pdbx_strand_id
1 'polypeptide(L)'
;PMVAEVSEFLRARQLLDLEMERARRRGTSPPASLEVGAMMEVPALYWQLSALLPHVDFMSVGSNDLIQFLFACDRGSPTLSDRYDVLSPPALSFLRALVLRCREAGVRLSVCGEMASRPIEAMALVGLGVRHLSLAPAQIGPVKAMVRSLDAGSLSTYLLRQLDLPDHSLRNSLGSYARDHHVNLDKSVHDTG
;
A
#
# COMPACT_ATOMS: atom_id res chain seq x y z
N PRO A 1 5.70 0.51 -12.89
CA PRO A 1 4.79 1.57 -12.40
C PRO A 1 3.83 1.96 -13.53
N MET A 2 2.81 2.74 -13.21
CA MET A 2 1.69 3.20 -14.02
C MET A 2 1.06 2.11 -14.88
N VAL A 3 1.02 0.87 -14.38
CA VAL A 3 0.39 -0.24 -15.07
C VAL A 3 -1.12 -0.11 -14.91
N ALA A 4 -1.82 0.11 -16.00
CA ALA A 4 -3.28 0.20 -16.04
C ALA A 4 -3.91 -1.10 -16.54
N GLU A 5 -3.21 -1.81 -17.43
CA GLU A 5 -3.67 -3.06 -18.05
C GLU A 5 -2.64 -4.17 -17.95
N VAL A 6 -3.10 -5.42 -17.84
CA VAL A 6 -2.22 -6.60 -17.80
C VAL A 6 -1.41 -6.75 -19.09
N SER A 7 -1.94 -6.30 -20.22
CA SER A 7 -1.25 -6.29 -21.51
C SER A 7 0.05 -5.47 -21.47
N GLU A 8 0.06 -4.33 -20.77
CA GLU A 8 1.23 -3.47 -20.58
C GLU A 8 2.29 -4.18 -19.75
N PHE A 9 1.87 -4.82 -18.66
CA PHE A 9 2.76 -5.61 -17.81
C PHE A 9 3.41 -6.77 -18.58
N LEU A 10 2.62 -7.55 -19.33
CA LEU A 10 3.12 -8.68 -20.11
C LEU A 10 4.10 -8.23 -21.19
N ARG A 11 3.83 -7.09 -21.85
CA ARG A 11 4.74 -6.51 -22.85
C ARG A 11 6.06 -6.08 -22.21
N ALA A 12 6.01 -5.42 -21.06
CA ALA A 12 7.21 -5.04 -20.31
C ALA A 12 8.01 -6.27 -19.86
N ARG A 13 7.32 -7.32 -19.40
CA ARG A 13 7.93 -8.59 -19.01
C ARG A 13 8.66 -9.27 -20.17
N GLN A 14 8.05 -9.31 -21.36
CA GLN A 14 8.68 -9.86 -22.56
C GLN A 14 9.97 -9.12 -22.93
N LEU A 15 10.00 -7.79 -22.81
CA LEU A 15 11.21 -6.99 -23.05
C LEU A 15 12.30 -7.32 -22.04
N LEU A 16 11.94 -7.45 -20.76
CA LEU A 16 12.88 -7.85 -19.72
C LEU A 16 13.48 -9.24 -20.00
N ASP A 17 12.64 -10.22 -20.36
CA ASP A 17 13.11 -11.59 -20.66
C ASP A 17 14.05 -11.60 -21.88
N LEU A 18 13.79 -10.76 -22.89
CA LEU A 18 14.67 -10.57 -24.04
C LEU A 18 16.04 -9.97 -23.65
N GLU A 19 16.06 -8.96 -22.77
CA GLU A 19 17.32 -8.37 -22.30
C GLU A 19 18.12 -9.34 -21.43
N MET A 20 17.45 -10.15 -20.62
CA MET A 20 18.10 -11.21 -19.83
C MET A 20 18.79 -12.24 -20.74
N GLU A 21 18.14 -12.63 -21.84
CA GLU A 21 18.73 -13.51 -22.84
C GLU A 21 19.91 -12.85 -23.57
N ARG A 22 19.81 -11.56 -23.91
CA ARG A 22 20.92 -10.80 -24.50
C ARG A 22 22.13 -10.71 -23.58
N ALA A 23 21.92 -10.49 -22.28
CA ALA A 23 22.99 -10.43 -21.28
C ALA A 23 23.76 -11.76 -21.22
N ARG A 24 23.04 -12.89 -21.18
CA ARG A 24 23.63 -14.24 -21.21
C ARG A 24 24.50 -14.46 -22.45
N ARG A 25 23.99 -14.09 -23.63
CA ARG A 25 24.74 -14.22 -24.90
C ARG A 25 26.02 -13.39 -24.95
N ARG A 26 26.05 -12.26 -24.23
CA ARG A 26 27.24 -11.38 -24.12
C ARG A 26 28.23 -11.83 -23.03
N GLY A 27 28.00 -13.00 -22.40
CA GLY A 27 28.83 -13.48 -21.30
C GLY A 27 28.65 -12.69 -20.00
N THR A 28 27.63 -11.83 -19.91
CA THR A 28 27.26 -11.16 -18.65
C THR A 28 26.42 -12.12 -17.84
N SER A 29 26.81 -12.37 -16.58
CA SER A 29 26.02 -13.22 -15.69
C SER A 29 24.81 -12.44 -15.18
N PRO A 30 23.56 -12.82 -15.53
CA PRO A 30 22.38 -12.21 -14.93
C PRO A 30 22.31 -12.52 -13.42
N PRO A 31 21.49 -11.79 -12.66
CA PRO A 31 21.24 -12.11 -11.26
C PRO A 31 20.72 -13.54 -11.11
N ALA A 32 21.11 -14.20 -10.01
CA ALA A 32 20.70 -15.59 -9.71
C ALA A 32 19.18 -15.74 -9.57
N SER A 33 18.52 -14.70 -9.06
CA SER A 33 17.08 -14.58 -8.96
C SER A 33 16.66 -13.16 -9.31
N LEU A 34 15.58 -13.02 -10.06
CA LEU A 34 14.98 -11.72 -10.39
C LEU A 34 13.50 -11.79 -10.09
N GLU A 35 13.05 -11.01 -9.11
CA GLU A 35 11.64 -10.83 -8.82
C GLU A 35 11.09 -9.65 -9.61
N VAL A 36 9.95 -9.84 -10.25
CA VAL A 36 9.26 -8.84 -11.08
C VAL A 36 7.86 -8.67 -10.54
N GLY A 37 7.55 -7.45 -10.14
CA GLY A 37 6.26 -7.07 -9.59
C GLY A 37 5.59 -5.96 -10.37
N ALA A 38 4.34 -5.71 -10.04
CA ALA A 38 3.56 -4.59 -10.53
C ALA A 38 3.22 -3.62 -9.39
N MET A 39 3.14 -2.33 -9.71
CA MET A 39 2.67 -1.33 -8.76
C MET A 39 1.17 -1.12 -8.95
N MET A 40 0.39 -1.24 -7.87
CA MET A 40 -1.02 -0.89 -7.83
C MET A 40 -1.15 0.60 -7.52
N GLU A 41 -1.25 1.38 -8.58
CA GLU A 41 -1.44 2.83 -8.53
C GLU A 41 -2.54 3.32 -9.46
N VAL A 42 -2.89 2.54 -10.49
CA VAL A 42 -4.02 2.83 -11.38
C VAL A 42 -5.20 1.90 -11.01
N PRO A 43 -6.34 2.43 -10.52
CA PRO A 43 -7.45 1.61 -10.06
C PRO A 43 -8.01 0.61 -11.09
N ALA A 44 -7.90 0.92 -12.39
CA ALA A 44 -8.36 0.05 -13.47
C ALA A 44 -7.71 -1.35 -13.42
N LEU A 45 -6.44 -1.44 -13.01
CA LEU A 45 -5.70 -2.70 -12.92
C LEU A 45 -6.33 -3.68 -11.91
N TYR A 46 -7.03 -3.16 -10.89
CA TYR A 46 -7.69 -3.99 -9.87
C TYR A 46 -8.63 -5.02 -10.49
N TRP A 47 -9.35 -4.64 -11.54
CA TRP A 47 -10.31 -5.52 -12.20
C TRP A 47 -9.68 -6.61 -13.07
N GLN A 48 -8.38 -6.53 -13.33
CA GLN A 48 -7.62 -7.55 -14.05
C GLN A 48 -6.68 -8.35 -13.13
N LEU A 49 -6.80 -8.24 -11.80
CA LEU A 49 -5.91 -8.92 -10.86
C LEU A 49 -5.87 -10.44 -11.06
N SER A 50 -6.99 -11.10 -11.35
CA SER A 50 -7.01 -12.54 -11.63
C SER A 50 -6.13 -12.94 -12.82
N ALA A 51 -6.00 -12.05 -13.81
CA ALA A 51 -5.10 -12.25 -14.95
C ALA A 51 -3.66 -11.82 -14.63
N LEU A 52 -3.46 -10.79 -13.78
CA LEU A 52 -2.14 -10.28 -13.43
C LEU A 52 -1.37 -11.19 -12.46
N LEU A 53 -2.03 -11.62 -11.38
CA LEU A 53 -1.39 -12.25 -10.21
C LEU A 53 -0.55 -13.49 -10.56
N PRO A 54 -0.91 -14.34 -11.55
CA PRO A 54 -0.05 -15.45 -11.98
C PRO A 54 1.28 -15.04 -12.62
N HIS A 55 1.45 -13.77 -12.99
CA HIS A 55 2.62 -13.27 -13.72
C HIS A 55 3.54 -12.35 -12.90
N VAL A 56 3.19 -12.09 -11.64
CA VAL A 56 3.96 -11.22 -10.75
C VAL A 56 4.48 -11.99 -9.54
N ASP A 57 5.71 -11.69 -9.12
CA ASP A 57 6.29 -12.25 -7.90
C ASP A 57 5.82 -11.48 -6.65
N PHE A 58 5.52 -10.19 -6.82
CA PHE A 58 5.00 -9.32 -5.78
C PHE A 58 4.19 -8.16 -6.37
N MET A 59 3.44 -7.48 -5.50
CA MET A 59 2.79 -6.22 -5.80
C MET A 59 3.19 -5.15 -4.79
N SER A 60 3.25 -3.90 -5.22
CA SER A 60 3.42 -2.76 -4.32
C SER A 60 2.32 -1.72 -4.56
N VAL A 61 1.68 -1.23 -3.50
CA VAL A 61 0.73 -0.13 -3.62
C VAL A 61 1.49 1.19 -3.64
N GLY A 62 1.34 1.95 -4.73
CA GLY A 62 1.74 3.36 -4.78
C GLY A 62 0.64 4.21 -4.17
N SER A 63 0.65 4.43 -2.85
CA SER A 63 -0.51 5.03 -2.16
C SER A 63 -0.88 6.40 -2.67
N ASN A 64 0.09 7.17 -3.15
CA ASN A 64 -0.13 8.56 -3.50
C ASN A 64 -0.98 8.69 -4.78
N ASP A 65 -0.51 8.04 -5.84
CA ASP A 65 -1.17 7.98 -7.15
C ASP A 65 -2.47 7.17 -7.08
N LEU A 66 -2.50 6.07 -6.33
CA LEU A 66 -3.70 5.26 -6.17
C LEU A 66 -4.87 6.10 -5.63
N ILE A 67 -4.63 6.85 -4.56
CA ILE A 67 -5.67 7.70 -3.96
C ILE A 67 -6.03 8.84 -4.91
N GLN A 68 -5.04 9.42 -5.60
CA GLN A 68 -5.26 10.47 -6.58
C GLN A 68 -6.26 10.05 -7.67
N PHE A 69 -6.03 8.89 -8.28
CA PHE A 69 -6.90 8.36 -9.33
C PHE A 69 -8.21 7.81 -8.78
N LEU A 70 -8.21 7.20 -7.59
CA LEU A 70 -9.41 6.64 -6.98
C LEU A 70 -10.47 7.72 -6.68
N PHE A 71 -10.04 8.91 -6.25
CA PHE A 71 -10.94 10.03 -5.96
C PHE A 71 -11.02 11.08 -7.06
N ALA A 72 -10.33 10.87 -8.19
CA ALA A 72 -10.19 11.85 -9.27
C ALA A 72 -9.79 13.24 -8.75
N CYS A 73 -8.82 13.27 -7.83
CA CYS A 73 -8.42 14.45 -7.08
C CYS A 73 -6.99 14.84 -7.46
N ASP A 74 -6.74 16.08 -7.89
CA ASP A 74 -5.37 16.55 -8.13
C ASP A 74 -4.73 17.09 -6.84
N ARG A 75 -3.60 16.48 -6.42
CA ARG A 75 -2.83 16.90 -5.24
C ARG A 75 -2.18 18.27 -5.41
N GLY A 76 -1.94 18.72 -6.65
CA GLY A 76 -1.41 20.05 -6.96
C GLY A 76 -2.44 21.17 -6.79
N SER A 77 -3.71 20.83 -6.58
CA SER A 77 -4.80 21.77 -6.38
C SER A 77 -5.10 21.94 -4.88
N PRO A 78 -4.79 23.11 -4.27
CA PRO A 78 -4.99 23.35 -2.84
C PRO A 78 -6.45 23.24 -2.38
N THR A 79 -7.40 23.39 -3.31
CA THR A 79 -8.84 23.29 -3.02
C THR A 79 -9.35 21.85 -3.03
N LEU A 80 -8.59 20.91 -3.58
CA LEU A 80 -8.96 19.50 -3.67
C LEU A 80 -8.14 18.61 -2.73
N SER A 81 -6.95 19.03 -2.31
CA SER A 81 -6.04 18.22 -1.49
C SER A 81 -6.64 17.71 -0.17
N ASP A 82 -7.54 18.49 0.44
CA ASP A 82 -8.18 18.14 1.72
C ASP A 82 -9.57 17.51 1.55
N ARG A 83 -10.03 17.30 0.30
CA ARG A 83 -11.39 16.82 0.02
C ARG A 83 -11.58 15.35 0.34
N TYR A 84 -10.51 14.55 0.40
CA TYR A 84 -10.59 13.11 0.63
C TYR A 84 -9.46 12.64 1.56
N ASP A 85 -9.84 11.98 2.65
CA ASP A 85 -8.87 11.34 3.53
C ASP A 85 -8.46 9.97 2.97
N VAL A 86 -7.16 9.67 3.00
CA VAL A 86 -6.61 8.34 2.71
C VAL A 86 -7.14 7.26 3.66
N LEU A 87 -7.65 7.66 4.83
CA LEU A 87 -8.32 6.81 5.82
C LEU A 87 -9.85 6.79 5.69
N SER A 88 -10.38 7.18 4.53
CA SER A 88 -11.80 7.04 4.24
C SER A 88 -12.23 5.57 4.03
N PRO A 89 -13.47 5.20 4.36
CA PRO A 89 -14.01 3.86 4.12
C PRO A 89 -13.82 3.33 2.69
N PRO A 90 -14.06 4.08 1.59
CA PRO A 90 -13.85 3.57 0.23
C PRO A 90 -12.38 3.26 -0.08
N ALA A 91 -11.44 4.11 0.36
CA ALA A 91 -10.00 3.88 0.16
C ALA A 91 -9.53 2.62 0.91
N LEU A 92 -9.92 2.49 2.18
CA LEU A 92 -9.56 1.36 3.01
C LEU A 92 -10.23 0.06 2.53
N SER A 93 -11.46 0.14 2.02
CA SER A 93 -12.17 -1.00 1.40
C SER A 93 -11.47 -1.50 0.15
N PHE A 94 -11.04 -0.60 -0.73
CA PHE A 94 -10.23 -0.97 -1.90
C PHE A 94 -8.95 -1.69 -1.50
N LEU A 95 -8.20 -1.12 -0.55
CA LEU A 95 -6.96 -1.71 -0.05
C LEU A 95 -7.20 -3.06 0.62
N ARG A 96 -8.27 -3.21 1.39
CA ARG A 96 -8.66 -4.48 1.99
C ARG A 96 -8.93 -5.53 0.93
N ALA A 97 -9.71 -5.19 -0.09
CA ALA A 97 -10.03 -6.10 -1.16
C ALA A 97 -8.78 -6.53 -1.94
N LEU A 98 -7.84 -5.60 -2.18
CA LEU A 98 -6.53 -5.90 -2.78
C LEU A 98 -5.70 -6.85 -1.92
N VAL A 99 -5.60 -6.59 -0.61
CA VAL A 99 -4.88 -7.46 0.34
C VAL A 99 -5.42 -8.89 0.29
N LEU A 100 -6.75 -9.05 0.25
CA LEU A 100 -7.38 -10.37 0.18
C LEU A 100 -7.04 -11.10 -1.13
N ARG A 101 -7.15 -10.41 -2.28
CA ARG A 101 -6.83 -10.98 -3.60
C ARG A 101 -5.36 -11.43 -3.69
N CYS A 102 -4.42 -10.60 -3.25
CA CYS A 102 -3.00 -10.94 -3.26
C CYS A 102 -2.71 -12.12 -2.32
N ARG A 103 -3.32 -12.14 -1.12
CA ARG A 103 -3.16 -13.23 -0.16
C ARG A 103 -3.71 -14.56 -0.70
N GLU A 104 -4.88 -14.55 -1.33
CA GLU A 104 -5.48 -15.72 -1.97
C GLU A 104 -4.61 -16.29 -3.09
N ALA A 105 -3.93 -15.42 -3.84
CA ALA A 105 -3.01 -15.82 -4.90
C ALA A 105 -1.59 -16.15 -4.41
N GLY A 106 -1.30 -16.02 -3.11
CA GLY A 106 0.06 -16.21 -2.56
C GLY A 106 1.08 -15.15 -3.00
N VAL A 107 0.62 -14.01 -3.54
CA VAL A 107 1.48 -12.91 -4.01
C VAL A 107 1.75 -11.94 -2.86
N ARG A 108 3.02 -11.63 -2.61
CA ARG A 108 3.40 -10.66 -1.58
C ARG A 108 2.92 -9.26 -1.95
N LEU A 109 2.29 -8.57 -1.00
CA LEU A 109 1.84 -7.18 -1.17
C LEU A 109 2.59 -6.26 -0.20
N SER A 110 3.23 -5.23 -0.75
CA SER A 110 3.78 -4.10 0.01
C SER A 110 2.98 -2.82 -0.22
N VAL A 111 3.13 -1.86 0.68
CA VAL A 111 2.63 -0.49 0.47
C VAL A 111 3.79 0.48 0.62
N CYS A 112 3.92 1.41 -0.33
CA CYS A 112 4.88 2.50 -0.29
C CYS A 112 4.15 3.86 -0.34
N GLY A 113 4.90 4.94 -0.08
CA GLY A 113 4.38 6.30 -0.08
C GLY A 113 4.04 6.81 1.32
N GLU A 114 3.26 7.88 1.36
CA GLU A 114 2.96 8.59 2.61
C GLU A 114 2.15 7.73 3.58
N MET A 115 1.23 6.90 3.08
CA MET A 115 0.42 6.03 3.95
C MET A 115 1.27 5.01 4.71
N ALA A 116 2.35 4.51 4.11
CA ALA A 116 3.25 3.58 4.79
C ALA A 116 4.20 4.28 5.79
N SER A 117 4.38 5.59 5.63
CA SER A 117 5.38 6.37 6.36
C SER A 117 4.81 7.18 7.53
N ARG A 118 3.48 7.19 7.73
CA ARG A 118 2.84 7.91 8.83
C ARG A 118 2.20 6.91 9.81
N PRO A 119 2.42 7.01 11.13
CA PRO A 119 2.01 5.97 12.08
C PRO A 119 0.52 5.59 12.04
N ILE A 120 -0.39 6.56 11.98
CA ILE A 120 -1.84 6.25 11.98
C ILE A 120 -2.29 5.61 10.67
N GLU A 121 -1.74 6.03 9.52
CA GLU A 121 -1.99 5.38 8.24
C GLU A 121 -1.39 3.98 8.17
N ALA A 122 -0.14 3.81 8.61
CA ALA A 122 0.52 2.52 8.70
C ALA A 122 -0.23 1.56 9.63
N MET A 123 -0.78 2.06 10.74
CA MET A 123 -1.62 1.29 11.66
C MET A 123 -2.84 0.73 10.94
N ALA A 124 -3.56 1.57 10.17
CA ALA A 124 -4.70 1.14 9.37
C ALA A 124 -4.30 0.05 8.36
N LEU A 125 -3.19 0.23 7.63
CA LEU A 125 -2.68 -0.78 6.68
C LEU A 125 -2.40 -2.13 7.37
N VAL A 126 -1.77 -2.12 8.54
CA VAL A 126 -1.53 -3.34 9.34
C VAL A 126 -2.85 -4.00 9.75
N GLY A 127 -3.84 -3.22 10.17
CA GLY A 127 -5.19 -3.66 10.50
C GLY A 127 -5.95 -4.27 9.31
N LEU A 128 -5.71 -3.77 8.09
CA LEU A 128 -6.26 -4.35 6.86
C LEU A 128 -5.61 -5.67 6.47
N GLY A 129 -4.41 -5.96 6.97
CA GLY A 129 -3.68 -7.20 6.72
C GLY A 129 -2.37 -7.03 5.96
N VAL A 130 -1.93 -5.80 5.69
CA VAL A 130 -0.62 -5.53 5.06
C VAL A 130 0.51 -5.98 6.00
N ARG A 131 1.54 -6.61 5.43
CA ARG A 131 2.71 -7.13 6.18
C ARG A 131 4.05 -6.56 5.73
N HIS A 132 4.09 -5.89 4.58
CA HIS A 132 5.29 -5.23 4.07
C HIS A 132 5.01 -3.74 3.88
N LEU A 133 5.75 -2.89 4.58
CA LEU A 133 5.68 -1.43 4.45
C LEU A 133 7.04 -0.93 3.97
N SER A 134 7.04 -0.06 2.96
CA SER A 134 8.22 0.64 2.47
C SER A 134 8.11 2.11 2.82
N LEU A 135 9.01 2.58 3.67
CA LEU A 135 8.93 3.89 4.34
C LEU A 135 10.23 4.68 4.22
N ALA A 136 10.11 6.00 4.37
CA ALA A 136 11.28 6.87 4.47
C ALA A 136 12.12 6.50 5.72
N PRO A 137 13.46 6.56 5.66
CA PRO A 137 14.32 6.13 6.77
C PRO A 137 13.98 6.77 8.13
N ALA A 138 13.66 8.06 8.13
CA ALA A 138 13.27 8.81 9.35
C ALA A 138 11.98 8.26 10.00
N GLN A 139 11.11 7.61 9.22
CA GLN A 139 9.82 7.10 9.68
C GLN A 139 9.89 5.65 10.18
N ILE A 140 11.05 4.97 10.03
CA ILE A 140 11.24 3.61 10.52
C ILE A 140 11.04 3.54 12.04
N GLY A 141 11.61 4.47 12.80
CA GLY A 141 11.48 4.51 14.26
C GLY A 141 10.02 4.62 14.72
N PRO A 142 9.29 5.69 14.35
CA PRO A 142 7.90 5.90 14.73
C PRO A 142 6.97 4.76 14.31
N VAL A 143 7.05 4.32 13.05
CA VAL A 143 6.18 3.22 12.56
C VAL A 143 6.51 1.91 13.28
N LYS A 144 7.78 1.61 13.55
CA LYS A 144 8.17 0.42 14.32
C LYS A 144 7.68 0.47 15.76
N ALA A 145 7.75 1.63 16.43
CA ALA A 145 7.22 1.80 17.78
C ALA A 145 5.71 1.55 17.82
N MET A 146 4.97 2.14 16.88
CA MET A 146 3.54 1.89 16.68
C MET A 146 3.24 0.40 16.51
N VAL A 147 3.88 -0.27 15.55
CA VAL A 147 3.64 -1.70 15.25
C VAL A 147 3.90 -2.57 16.47
N ARG A 148 4.95 -2.27 17.26
CA ARG A 148 5.30 -3.05 18.47
C ARG A 148 4.30 -2.90 19.61
N SER A 149 3.55 -1.79 19.65
CA SER A 149 2.50 -1.54 20.65
C SER A 149 1.10 -1.99 20.21
N LEU A 150 0.95 -2.46 18.98
CA LEU A 150 -0.34 -2.73 18.37
C LEU A 150 -0.72 -4.21 18.44
N ASP A 151 -1.92 -4.50 18.98
CA ASP A 151 -2.62 -5.75 18.69
C ASP A 151 -3.30 -5.65 17.31
N ALA A 152 -2.66 -6.24 16.31
CA ALA A 152 -3.14 -6.23 14.93
C ALA A 152 -4.45 -7.01 14.75
N GLY A 153 -4.71 -8.06 15.55
CA GLY A 153 -5.92 -8.87 15.46
C GLY A 153 -7.14 -8.13 15.99
N SER A 154 -6.98 -7.50 17.16
CA SER A 154 -8.00 -6.62 17.75
C SER A 154 -8.31 -5.45 16.82
N LEU A 155 -7.28 -4.77 16.29
CA LEU A 155 -7.48 -3.64 15.37
C LEU A 155 -8.19 -4.09 14.09
N SER A 156 -7.79 -5.23 13.51
CA SER A 156 -8.44 -5.73 12.29
C SER A 156 -9.93 -5.93 12.52
N THR A 157 -10.32 -6.54 13.64
CA THR A 157 -11.73 -6.77 13.98
C THR A 157 -12.49 -5.44 14.13
N TYR A 158 -11.90 -4.45 14.79
CA TYR A 158 -12.49 -3.12 14.97
C TYR A 158 -12.63 -2.35 13.65
N LEU A 159 -11.56 -2.31 12.84
CA LEU A 159 -11.50 -1.55 11.60
C LEU A 159 -12.47 -2.11 10.55
N LEU A 160 -12.56 -3.43 10.41
CA LEU A 160 -13.41 -4.05 9.39
C LEU A 160 -14.90 -3.76 9.61
N ARG A 161 -15.35 -3.53 10.85
CA ARG A 161 -16.74 -3.15 11.15
C ARG A 161 -17.09 -1.72 10.72
N GLN A 162 -16.09 -0.91 10.42
CA GLN A 162 -16.27 0.51 10.07
C GLN A 162 -16.19 0.77 8.56
N LEU A 163 -15.75 -0.21 7.77
CA LEU A 163 -15.53 -0.02 6.33
C LEU A 163 -16.82 0.23 5.52
N ASP A 164 -17.97 -0.20 6.05
CA ASP A 164 -19.28 -0.02 5.41
C ASP A 164 -20.04 1.22 5.95
N LEU A 165 -19.44 1.99 6.86
CA LEU A 165 -20.05 3.18 7.42
C LEU A 165 -19.95 4.36 6.43
N PRO A 166 -20.90 5.32 6.46
CA PRO A 166 -20.93 6.47 5.55
C PRO A 166 -19.93 7.59 5.94
N ASP A 167 -19.03 7.33 6.87
CA ASP A 167 -18.06 8.29 7.39
C ASP A 167 -17.15 8.86 6.29
N HIS A 168 -16.84 10.14 6.40
CA HIS A 168 -15.87 10.78 5.51
C HIS A 168 -14.43 10.28 5.75
N SER A 169 -14.09 10.00 7.01
CA SER A 169 -12.76 9.54 7.43
C SER A 169 -12.86 8.72 8.71
N LEU A 170 -12.14 7.61 8.78
CA LEU A 170 -11.99 6.80 10.00
C LEU A 170 -10.83 7.27 10.88
N ARG A 171 -10.14 8.36 10.53
CA ARG A 171 -8.97 8.86 11.27
C ARG A 171 -9.25 9.11 12.75
N ASN A 172 -10.39 9.72 13.07
CA ASN A 172 -10.76 10.00 14.47
C ASN A 172 -11.08 8.72 15.24
N SER A 173 -11.78 7.78 14.60
CA SER A 173 -12.12 6.48 15.18
C SER A 173 -10.88 5.62 15.42
N LEU A 174 -9.91 5.65 14.49
CA LEU A 174 -8.60 5.00 14.63
C LEU A 174 -7.73 5.68 15.69
N GLY A 175 -7.75 7.01 15.77
CA GLY A 175 -7.05 7.75 16.80
C GLY A 175 -7.61 7.50 18.20
N SER A 176 -8.93 7.31 18.32
CA SER A 176 -9.58 6.94 19.59
C SER A 176 -9.21 5.51 19.99
N TYR A 177 -9.30 4.56 19.06
CA TYR A 177 -8.82 3.20 19.27
C TYR A 177 -7.36 3.17 19.75
N ALA A 178 -6.48 3.94 19.11
CA ALA A 178 -5.08 3.97 19.50
C ALA A 178 -4.88 4.48 20.94
N ARG A 179 -5.64 5.49 21.38
CA ARG A 179 -5.59 5.97 22.77
C ARG A 179 -6.11 4.92 23.76
N ASP A 180 -7.26 4.33 23.46
CA ASP A 180 -7.94 3.36 24.33
C ASP A 180 -7.13 2.06 24.49
N HIS A 181 -6.32 1.73 23.48
CA HIS A 181 -5.47 0.54 23.46
C HIS A 181 -3.97 0.85 23.66
N HIS A 182 -3.62 2.08 24.04
CA HIS A 182 -2.24 2.52 24.28
C HIS A 182 -1.25 2.25 23.13
N VAL A 183 -1.74 2.38 21.89
CA VAL A 183 -0.91 2.28 20.68
C VAL A 183 -0.09 3.55 20.53
N ASN A 184 1.22 3.40 20.38
CA ASN A 184 2.16 4.49 20.24
C ASN A 184 2.04 5.13 18.84
N LEU A 185 1.28 6.20 18.73
CA LEU A 185 1.18 7.02 17.52
C LEU A 185 2.09 8.25 17.55
N ASP A 186 3.06 8.32 18.48
CA ASP A 186 3.76 9.57 18.74
C ASP A 186 4.39 10.17 17.48
N LYS A 187 4.12 11.46 17.35
CA LYS A 187 4.84 12.36 16.45
C LYS A 187 6.28 12.38 16.96
N SER A 188 7.21 11.75 16.25
CA SER A 188 8.61 12.02 16.50
C SER A 188 8.85 13.52 16.35
N VAL A 189 9.25 14.15 17.47
CA VAL A 189 9.87 15.47 17.58
C VAL A 189 8.93 16.68 17.48
N HIS A 190 8.23 16.98 18.57
CA HIS A 190 8.10 18.35 19.06
C HIS A 190 8.25 18.34 20.58
N ASP A 191 9.50 18.32 21.04
CA ASP A 191 9.87 19.09 22.21
C ASP A 191 11.30 19.59 21.98
N THR A 192 11.39 20.84 21.54
CA THR A 192 12.59 21.65 21.66
C THR A 192 12.77 21.97 23.15
N GLY A 193 13.76 21.33 23.76
CA GLY A 193 14.41 21.79 24.98
C GLY A 193 15.89 21.97 24.70
#